data_AF-A0A1Y2QMF4-F1
#
_entry.id   AF-A0A1Y2QMF4-F1
#
_cell.length_a   1.000
_cell.length_b   1.000
_cell.length_c   1.000
_cell.angle_alpha   90.00
_cell.angle_beta   90.00
_cell.angle_gamma   90.00
#
_symmetry.space_group_name_H-M   'P 1'
#
loop_
_entity.id
_entity.type
_entity.pdbx_description
1 polymer ?
#
loop_
_entity_poly.entity_id
_entity_poly.type
_entity_poly.pdbx_seq_one_letter_code
_entity_poly.pdbx_strand_id
1 'polypeptide(L)'
;MSLSFRTITSGLLEWRGILISVTLERQRFVDHLQVETVEPVRAPLPITETGYRSHFVSKDVIEDPEAYVEQWLNHAAKDRGWIEHEADIRQYVLL
;
A
#
# COMPACT_ATOMS: atom_id res chain seq x y z
N MET A 1 -19.32 21.82 -20.56
CA MET A 1 -19.26 20.62 -19.68
C MET A 1 -17.97 19.90 -19.97
N SER A 2 -16.96 20.02 -19.10
CA SER A 2 -15.70 19.28 -19.27
C SER A 2 -15.83 17.95 -18.55
N LEU A 3 -15.76 16.84 -19.29
CA LEU A 3 -15.58 15.51 -18.72
C LEU A 3 -14.21 15.52 -18.02
N SER A 4 -14.21 15.46 -16.69
CA SER A 4 -12.98 15.26 -15.93
C SER A 4 -12.58 13.81 -16.15
N PHE A 5 -11.59 13.57 -17.01
CA PHE A 5 -11.03 12.23 -17.19
C PHE A 5 -10.28 11.87 -15.91
N ARG A 6 -10.91 11.05 -15.05
CA ARG A 6 -10.23 10.38 -13.93
C ARG A 6 -9.27 9.37 -14.56
N THR A 7 -7.97 9.63 -14.43
CA THR A 7 -6.96 8.67 -14.86
C THR A 7 -6.69 7.75 -13.68
N ILE A 8 -6.93 6.45 -13.86
CA ILE A 8 -6.70 5.44 -12.82
C ILE A 8 -5.59 4.54 -13.33
N THR A 9 -4.54 4.38 -12.52
CA THR A 9 -3.46 3.42 -12.75
C THR A 9 -3.52 2.40 -11.64
N SER A 10 -3.57 1.11 -11.98
CA SER A 10 -3.62 0.04 -11.01
C SER A 10 -2.62 -1.04 -11.38
N GLY A 11 -1.98 -1.62 -10.36
CA GLY A 11 -1.00 -2.68 -10.51
C GLY A 11 -0.90 -3.56 -9.27
N LEU A 12 -0.12 -4.62 -9.38
CA LEU A 12 0.14 -5.57 -8.31
C LEU A 12 1.61 -5.48 -7.88
N LEU A 13 1.83 -5.48 -6.58
CA LEU A 13 3.13 -5.52 -5.93
C LEU A 13 3.19 -6.75 -5.03
N GLU A 14 4.20 -7.59 -5.20
CA GLU A 14 4.53 -8.63 -4.22
C GLU A 14 5.55 -8.07 -3.23
N TRP A 15 5.21 -8.06 -1.95
CA TRP A 15 6.07 -7.58 -0.89
C TRP A 15 6.13 -8.60 0.24
N ARG A 16 7.29 -9.25 0.39
CA ARG A 16 7.56 -10.25 1.43
C ARG A 16 6.51 -11.38 1.47
N GLY A 17 6.06 -11.84 0.31
CA GLY A 17 5.03 -12.88 0.21
C GLY A 17 3.60 -12.40 0.41
N ILE A 18 3.36 -11.08 0.50
CA ILE A 18 2.03 -10.48 0.50
C ILE A 18 1.78 -9.85 -0.87
N LEU A 19 0.72 -10.27 -1.55
CA LEU A 19 0.27 -9.65 -2.79
C LEU A 19 -0.59 -8.42 -2.47
N ILE A 20 -0.23 -7.29 -3.05
CA ILE A 20 -0.81 -5.98 -2.77
C ILE A 20 -1.32 -5.36 -4.07
N SER A 21 -2.57 -4.91 -4.07
CA SER A 21 -3.13 -4.04 -5.09
C SER A 21 -2.79 -2.58 -4.77
N VAL A 22 -2.19 -1.90 -5.73
CA VAL A 22 -1.90 -0.48 -5.66
C VAL A 22 -2.71 0.22 -6.73
N THR A 23 -3.53 1.19 -6.34
CA THR A 23 -4.34 1.99 -7.26
C THR A 23 -4.09 3.47 -7.03
N LEU A 24 -3.63 4.17 -8.06
CA LEU A 24 -3.48 5.61 -8.07
C LEU A 24 -4.54 6.23 -8.96
N GLU A 25 -5.39 7.06 -8.37
CA GLU A 25 -6.38 7.83 -9.07
C GLU A 25 -5.98 9.30 -9.13
N ARG A 26 -5.82 9.81 -10.35
CA ARG A 26 -5.58 11.23 -10.59
C ARG A 26 -6.87 12.01 -10.42
N GLN A 27 -6.88 12.98 -9.51
CA GLN A 27 -8.03 13.84 -9.29
C GLN A 27 -7.69 15.32 -9.50
N ARG A 28 -8.69 16.19 -9.30
CA ARG A 28 -8.57 17.61 -9.63
C ARG A 28 -7.60 18.35 -8.72
N PHE A 29 -7.52 17.98 -7.44
CA PHE A 29 -6.81 18.75 -6.42
C PHE A 29 -5.71 17.94 -5.71
N VAL A 30 -5.98 16.67 -5.41
CA VAL A 30 -5.05 15.73 -4.77
C VAL A 30 -5.21 14.38 -5.44
N ASP A 31 -4.13 13.62 -5.57
CA ASP A 31 -4.22 12.26 -6.08
C ASP A 31 -4.54 11.31 -4.92
N HIS A 32 -5.30 10.27 -5.24
CA HIS A 32 -5.73 9.27 -4.27
C HIS A 32 -5.00 7.96 -4.53
N LEU A 33 -4.10 7.59 -3.62
CA LEU A 33 -3.41 6.31 -3.60
C LEU A 33 -4.15 5.36 -2.66
N GLN A 34 -4.50 4.18 -3.18
CA GLN A 34 -5.10 3.08 -2.45
C GLN A 34 -4.10 1.92 -2.42
N VAL A 35 -3.94 1.34 -1.24
CA VAL A 35 -3.11 0.14 -1.01
C VAL A 35 -4.00 -0.90 -0.34
N GLU A 36 -4.12 -2.07 -0.94
CA GLU A 36 -4.97 -3.16 -0.44
C GLU A 36 -4.24 -4.50 -0.52
N THR A 37 -4.20 -5.26 0.58
CA THR A 37 -3.68 -6.62 0.57
C THR A 37 -4.69 -7.59 -0.04
N VAL A 38 -4.27 -8.23 -1.13
CA VAL A 38 -5.06 -9.17 -1.94
C VAL A 38 -4.86 -10.60 -1.45
N GLU A 39 -3.61 -10.99 -1.18
CA GLU A 39 -3.30 -12.33 -0.70
C GLU A 39 -2.12 -12.31 0.30
N PRO A 40 -2.34 -12.71 1.57
CA PRO A 40 -3.63 -13.01 2.17
C PRO A 40 -4.52 -11.77 2.27
N VAL A 41 -5.84 -11.95 2.06
CA VAL A 41 -6.82 -10.86 2.13
C VAL A 41 -6.76 -10.19 3.51
N ARG A 42 -6.65 -8.86 3.53
CA ARG A 42 -6.55 -8.06 4.76
C ARG A 42 -5.35 -8.40 5.65
N ALA A 43 -4.31 -8.99 5.09
CA ALA A 43 -3.02 -9.08 5.77
C ALA A 43 -2.58 -7.70 6.28
N PRO A 44 -2.14 -7.56 7.53
CA PRO A 44 -1.61 -6.29 8.03
C PRO A 44 -0.33 -5.92 7.27
N LEU A 45 -0.08 -4.62 7.16
CA LEU A 45 1.12 -4.02 6.60
C LEU A 45 1.68 -3.02 7.62
N PRO A 46 2.98 -2.66 7.55
CA PRO A 46 3.56 -1.64 8.43
C PRO A 46 2.85 -0.28 8.35
N ILE A 47 2.09 -0.06 7.28
CA ILE A 47 1.35 1.18 7.02
C ILE A 47 -0.15 1.05 7.34
N THR A 48 -0.68 -0.15 7.60
CA THR A 48 -2.10 -0.38 7.92
C THR A 48 -2.33 -1.72 8.62
N GLU A 49 -3.07 -1.72 9.73
CA GLU A 49 -3.43 -2.94 10.45
C GLU A 49 -4.53 -3.77 9.75
N THR A 50 -5.34 -3.14 8.90
CA THR A 50 -6.50 -3.79 8.27
C THR A 50 -6.22 -4.34 6.88
N GLY A 51 -4.98 -4.13 6.39
CA GLY A 51 -4.60 -4.44 5.02
C GLY A 51 -5.11 -3.45 3.97
N TYR A 52 -5.89 -2.43 4.36
CA TYR A 52 -6.32 -1.35 3.47
C TYR A 52 -5.82 0.01 3.94
N ARG A 53 -5.28 0.81 3.02
CA ARG A 53 -4.92 2.21 3.28
C ARG A 53 -5.39 3.11 2.16
N SER A 54 -6.07 4.19 2.55
CA SER A 54 -6.36 5.35 1.71
C SER A 54 -5.35 6.45 2.03
N HIS A 55 -4.64 6.94 1.01
CA HIS A 55 -3.61 7.97 1.16
C HIS A 55 -3.78 9.06 0.09
N PHE A 56 -3.92 10.30 0.53
CA PHE A 56 -4.01 11.45 -0.38
C PHE A 56 -2.66 12.14 -0.47
N VAL A 57 -2.21 12.38 -1.70
CA VAL A 57 -0.91 13.00 -1.98
C VAL A 57 -1.09 14.23 -2.87
N SER A 58 -0.10 15.13 -2.81
CA SER A 58 -0.02 16.22 -3.76
C SER A 58 -0.02 15.69 -5.19
N LYS A 59 -0.69 16.43 -6.06
CA LYS A 59 -0.91 16.03 -7.45
C LYS A 59 0.41 15.81 -8.19
N ASP A 60 0.43 14.80 -9.05
CA ASP A 60 1.52 14.53 -10.00
C ASP A 60 2.88 14.23 -9.32
N VAL A 61 2.91 13.89 -8.02
CA VAL A 61 4.14 13.56 -7.27
C VAL A 61 4.57 12.11 -7.42
N ILE A 62 3.61 11.19 -7.50
CA ILE A 62 3.88 9.76 -7.69
C ILE A 62 3.91 9.48 -9.19
N GLU A 63 5.05 9.07 -9.73
CA GLU A 63 5.16 8.63 -11.13
C GLU A 63 4.87 7.12 -11.26
N ASP A 64 5.47 6.32 -10.38
CA ASP A 64 5.33 4.87 -10.28
C ASP A 64 4.67 4.51 -8.92
N PRO A 65 3.38 4.15 -8.92
CA PRO A 65 2.64 3.81 -7.69
C PRO A 65 3.24 2.63 -6.93
N GLU A 66 3.59 1.56 -7.63
CA GLU A 66 4.12 0.33 -7.05
C GLU A 66 5.47 0.58 -6.38
N ALA A 67 6.41 1.24 -7.07
CA ALA A 67 7.72 1.57 -6.53
C ALA A 67 7.63 2.56 -5.35
N TYR A 68 6.67 3.48 -5.36
CA TYR A 68 6.41 4.38 -4.23
C TYR A 68 5.93 3.60 -3.00
N VAL A 69 4.95 2.70 -3.18
CA VAL A 69 4.39 1.88 -2.10
C VAL A 69 5.44 0.94 -1.54
N GLU A 70 6.25 0.29 -2.38
CA GLU A 70 7.33 -0.59 -1.94
C GLU A 70 8.33 0.15 -1.04
N GLN A 71 8.78 1.35 -1.44
CA GLN A 71 9.68 2.17 -0.64
C GLN A 71 9.05 2.59 0.69
N TRP A 72 7.77 2.94 0.68
CA TRP A 72 7.05 3.30 1.90
C TRP A 72 6.94 2.12 2.87
N LEU A 73 6.59 0.93 2.37
CA LEU A 73 6.53 -0.30 3.16
C LEU A 73 7.91 -0.62 3.75
N ASN A 74 8.97 -0.56 2.94
CA ASN A 74 10.34 -0.82 3.39
C ASN A 74 10.83 0.18 4.43
N HIS A 75 10.41 1.45 4.35
CA HIS A 75 10.72 2.46 5.34
C HIS A 75 9.96 2.19 6.66
N ALA A 76 8.64 1.99 6.56
CA ALA A 76 7.77 1.78 7.72
C ALA A 76 8.06 0.45 8.44
N ALA A 77 8.51 -0.58 7.72
CA ALA A 77 8.90 -1.86 8.29
C ALA A 77 10.14 -1.81 9.22
N LYS A 78 10.82 -0.65 9.31
CA LYS A 78 11.91 -0.42 10.26
C LYS A 78 11.42 -0.01 11.64
N ASP A 79 10.14 0.27 11.80
CA ASP A 79 9.55 0.59 13.11
C ASP A 79 9.65 -0.63 14.04
N ARG A 80 10.01 -0.38 15.31
CA ARG A 80 10.23 -1.46 16.28
C ARG A 80 8.94 -2.24 16.56
N GLY A 81 7.79 -1.56 16.66
CA GLY A 81 6.51 -2.22 16.90
C GLY A 81 6.12 -3.13 15.74
N TRP A 82 6.43 -2.74 14.51
CA TRP A 82 6.22 -3.60 13.35
C TRP A 82 7.15 -4.83 13.35
N ILE A 83 8.42 -4.65 13.70
CA ILE A 83 9.38 -5.76 13.80
C ILE A 83 8.91 -6.80 14.84
N GLU A 84 8.43 -6.34 16.00
CA GLU A 84 7.86 -7.19 17.05
C GLU A 84 6.61 -7.93 16.55
N HIS A 85 5.69 -7.23 15.87
CA HIS A 85 4.49 -7.83 15.27
C HIS A 85 4.81 -8.90 14.22
N GLU A 86 5.78 -8.65 13.33
CA GLU A 86 6.23 -9.65 12.35
C GLU A 86 6.85 -10.87 13.03
N ALA A 87 7.60 -10.67 14.12
CA ALA A 87 8.19 -11.78 14.88
C ALA A 87 7.11 -12.65 15.53
N ASP A 88 6.08 -12.04 16.13
CA ASP A 88 4.97 -12.75 16.75
C ASP A 88 4.21 -13.59 15.71
N ILE A 89 3.85 -13.01 14.55
CA ILE A 89 3.17 -13.74 13.46
C ILE A 89 3.99 -14.96 13.02
N ARG A 90 5.31 -14.81 12.88
CA ARG A 90 6.20 -15.89 12.45
C ARG A 90 6.34 -16.99 13.51
N GLN A 91 6.27 -16.66 14.80
CA GLN A 91 6.31 -17.66 15.87
C GLN A 91 5.05 -18.53 15.91
N TYR A 92 3.88 -18.01 15.55
CA TYR A 92 2.63 -18.79 15.50
C TYR A 92 2.55 -19.76 14.31
N VAL A 93 3.36 -19.59 13.26
CA VAL A 93 3.39 -20.50 12.10
C VAL A 93 4.17 -21.80 12.38
N LEU A 94 4.91 -21.89 13.50
CA LEU A 94 5.76 -23.04 13.86
C LEU A 94 5.14 -24.01 14.88
N LEU A 95 3.85 -23.89 15.20
CA LEU A 95 3.09 -24.79 16.09
C LEU A 95 2.01 -25.56 15.32
#